data_AF-A0ABC8W026-F1
#
_entry.id   AF-A0ABC8W026-F1
#
_cell.length_a   1.000
_cell.length_b   1.000
_cell.length_c   1.000
_cell.angle_alpha   90.00
_cell.angle_beta   90.00
_cell.angle_gamma   90.00
#
_symmetry.space_group_name_H-M   'P 1'
#
loop_
_entity.id
_entity.type
_entity.pdbx_description
1 polymer ?
#
loop_
_entity_poly.entity_id
_entity_poly.type
_entity_poly.pdbx_seq_one_letter_code
_entity_poly.pdbx_strand_id
1 'polypeptide(L)'
;MVLSPAPASAGRWADLPEDIALTVASRLQGWKAVYIDQHRRMSIEISNVVEFVERCLNNGSLESEYYLKAIADLALIANIGFLDVQFFLFSRNHGAIINLIGLHYSIASLHVPPTEVSKALQARQVAGRKVCVNLLKLGRWFYGFRLPDEHESRKISLSELTMSEGAEILAILNRGAVHEVFRLRISLADIDK
;
A
#
# COMPACT_ATOMS: atom_id res chain seq x y z
N MET A 1 -47.20 13.09 45.83
CA MET A 1 -45.72 13.00 45.82
C MET A 1 -45.31 13.11 44.36
N VAL A 2 -44.90 14.30 43.95
CA VAL A 2 -44.59 14.67 42.57
C VAL A 2 -43.12 14.33 42.34
N LEU A 3 -42.81 13.47 41.37
CA LEU A 3 -41.45 13.21 40.91
C LEU A 3 -41.13 14.19 39.79
N SER A 4 -40.23 15.13 40.07
CA SER A 4 -39.67 16.06 39.09
C SER A 4 -38.92 15.33 37.97
N PRO A 5 -38.95 15.82 36.71
CA PRO A 5 -38.07 15.34 35.67
C PRO A 5 -36.67 15.97 35.81
N ALA A 6 -35.64 15.19 35.52
CA ALA A 6 -34.25 15.65 35.43
C ALA A 6 -34.07 16.60 34.21
N PRO A 7 -33.24 17.64 34.29
CA PRO A 7 -32.99 18.51 33.16
C PRO A 7 -32.13 17.81 32.09
N ALA A 8 -32.56 17.93 30.84
CA ALA A 8 -31.82 17.53 29.67
C ALA A 8 -30.49 18.29 29.59
N SER A 9 -29.37 17.56 29.51
CA SER A 9 -28.06 18.14 29.18
C SER A 9 -27.98 18.41 27.68
N ALA A 10 -28.74 19.40 27.21
CA ALA A 10 -28.61 20.00 25.90
C ALA A 10 -27.99 21.39 26.09
N GLY A 11 -26.70 21.54 25.74
CA GLY A 11 -26.04 22.85 25.78
C GLY A 11 -24.60 22.79 26.26
N ARG A 12 -23.69 22.32 25.40
CA ARG A 12 -22.25 22.61 25.56
C ARG A 12 -21.64 23.31 24.34
N TRP A 13 -22.40 23.42 23.25
CA TRP A 13 -21.96 24.01 21.99
C TRP A 13 -22.92 25.08 21.44
N ALA A 14 -24.08 25.27 22.05
CA ALA A 14 -25.10 26.21 21.56
C ALA A 14 -24.85 27.67 22.01
N ASP A 15 -24.05 27.87 23.05
CA ASP A 15 -23.83 29.20 23.68
C ASP A 15 -22.44 29.79 23.35
N LEU A 16 -21.79 29.33 22.27
CA LEU A 16 -20.55 29.94 21.84
C LEU A 16 -20.86 31.32 21.24
N PRO A 17 -20.21 32.40 21.73
CA PRO A 17 -20.31 33.73 21.13
C PRO A 17 -20.07 33.67 19.62
N GLU A 18 -20.91 34.36 18.83
CA GLU A 18 -20.90 34.29 17.36
C GLU A 18 -19.53 34.64 16.76
N ASP A 19 -18.78 35.54 17.40
CA ASP A 19 -17.42 35.92 17.07
C ASP A 19 -16.43 34.77 17.25
N ILE A 20 -16.55 33.99 18.32
CA ILE A 20 -15.74 32.79 18.56
C ILE A 20 -16.13 31.69 17.56
N ALA A 21 -17.43 31.51 17.30
CA ALA A 21 -17.92 30.55 16.30
C ALA A 21 -17.43 30.90 14.88
N LEU A 22 -17.44 32.17 14.48
CA LEU A 22 -16.89 32.65 13.21
C LEU A 22 -15.37 32.44 13.11
N THR A 23 -14.65 32.66 14.21
CA THR A 23 -13.18 32.51 14.25
C THR A 23 -12.77 31.04 14.17
N VAL A 24 -13.52 30.16 14.83
CA VAL A 24 -13.34 28.70 14.72
C VAL A 24 -13.73 28.22 13.32
N ALA A 25 -14.85 28.67 12.75
CA ALA A 25 -15.28 28.30 11.40
C ALA A 25 -14.28 28.77 10.32
N SER A 26 -13.75 29.99 10.43
CA SER A 26 -12.75 30.52 9.48
C SER A 26 -11.41 29.77 9.58
N ARG A 27 -10.96 29.45 10.80
CA ARG A 27 -9.81 28.55 11.00
C ARG A 27 -10.08 27.17 10.43
N LEU A 28 -11.22 26.56 10.70
CA LEU A 28 -11.57 25.24 10.16
C LEU A 28 -11.62 25.23 8.62
N GLN A 29 -12.14 26.29 7.99
CA GLN A 29 -12.10 26.44 6.53
C GLN A 29 -10.66 26.59 6.02
N GLY A 30 -9.80 27.35 6.70
CA GLY A 30 -8.39 27.47 6.36
C GLY A 30 -7.64 26.14 6.41
N TRP A 31 -7.83 25.37 7.49
CA TRP A 31 -7.22 24.04 7.64
C TRP A 31 -7.75 23.03 6.63
N LYS A 32 -9.05 23.10 6.30
CA LYS A 32 -9.65 22.28 5.25
C LYS A 32 -9.02 22.56 3.88
N ALA A 33 -8.79 23.83 3.54
CA ALA A 33 -8.14 24.19 2.28
C ALA A 33 -6.69 23.66 2.22
N VAL A 34 -5.93 23.79 3.31
CA VAL A 34 -4.57 23.25 3.41
C VAL A 34 -4.56 21.72 3.28
N TYR A 35 -5.48 21.03 3.94
CA TYR A 35 -5.62 19.57 3.82
C TYR A 35 -5.95 19.13 2.39
N ILE A 36 -6.91 19.80 1.74
CA ILE A 36 -7.30 19.50 0.35
C ILE A 36 -6.11 19.69 -0.58
N ASP A 37 -5.36 20.78 -0.42
CA ASP A 37 -4.19 21.06 -1.24
C ASP A 37 -3.08 20.00 -1.04
N GLN A 38 -2.79 19.64 0.20
CA GLN A 38 -1.82 18.57 0.50
C GLN A 38 -2.28 17.22 -0.07
N HIS A 39 -3.54 16.84 0.15
CA HIS A 39 -4.08 15.59 -0.38
C HIS A 39 -4.06 15.56 -1.92
N ARG A 40 -4.34 16.69 -2.57
CA ARG A 40 -4.24 16.82 -4.03
C ARG A 40 -2.81 16.65 -4.52
N ARG A 41 -1.83 17.25 -3.85
CA ARG A 41 -0.40 17.06 -4.17
C ARG A 41 0.01 15.59 -4.02
N MET A 42 -0.34 14.97 -2.89
CA MET A 42 -0.07 13.55 -2.65
C MET A 42 -0.70 12.66 -3.72
N SER A 43 -1.93 12.96 -4.12
CA SER A 43 -2.60 12.23 -5.18
C SER A 43 -1.84 12.31 -6.51
N ILE A 44 -1.26 13.46 -6.86
CA ILE A 44 -0.50 13.63 -8.11
C ILE A 44 0.78 12.80 -8.06
N GLU A 45 1.55 12.93 -6.97
CA GLU A 45 2.82 12.20 -6.81
C GLU A 45 2.62 10.69 -6.81
N ILE A 46 1.62 10.19 -6.08
CA ILE A 46 1.30 8.77 -6.03
C ILE A 46 0.78 8.29 -7.39
N SER A 47 -0.05 9.07 -8.08
CA SER A 47 -0.52 8.74 -9.43
C SER A 47 0.64 8.58 -10.41
N ASN A 48 1.68 9.42 -10.34
CA ASN A 48 2.86 9.29 -11.19
C ASN A 48 3.55 7.92 -10.99
N VAL A 49 3.65 7.44 -9.75
CA VAL A 49 4.20 6.11 -9.46
C VAL A 49 3.28 5.01 -9.98
N VAL A 50 1.97 5.14 -9.80
CA VAL A 50 0.99 4.17 -10.30
C VAL A 50 1.07 4.08 -11.82
N GLU A 51 1.05 5.21 -12.53
CA GLU A 51 1.19 5.25 -13.99
C GLU A 51 2.51 4.65 -14.46
N PHE A 52 3.61 4.92 -13.75
CA PHE A 52 4.90 4.29 -14.03
C PHE A 52 4.82 2.76 -13.94
N VAL A 53 4.25 2.24 -12.86
CA VAL A 53 4.09 0.79 -12.67
C VAL A 53 3.19 0.20 -13.76
N GLU A 54 2.07 0.84 -14.07
CA GLU A 54 1.14 0.41 -15.10
C GLU A 54 1.79 0.36 -16.48
N ARG A 55 2.66 1.32 -16.81
CA ARG A 55 3.45 1.31 -18.06
C ARG A 55 4.51 0.21 -18.09
N CYS A 56 5.04 -0.18 -16.94
CA CYS A 56 6.03 -1.25 -16.81
C CYS A 56 5.39 -2.64 -16.72
N LEU A 57 4.06 -2.75 -16.62
CA LEU A 57 3.37 -4.04 -16.65
C LEU A 57 3.43 -4.64 -18.05
N ASN A 58 4.05 -5.80 -18.17
CA ASN A 58 4.04 -6.61 -19.38
C ASN A 58 3.16 -7.84 -19.15
N ASN A 59 2.06 -7.98 -19.90
CA ASN A 59 1.11 -9.09 -19.77
C ASN A 59 0.65 -9.34 -18.32
N GLY A 60 0.34 -8.27 -17.58
CA GLY A 60 -0.12 -8.36 -16.18
C GLY A 60 0.97 -8.72 -15.17
N SER A 61 2.24 -8.50 -15.52
CA SER A 61 3.37 -8.81 -14.65
C SER A 61 4.44 -7.73 -14.64
N LEU A 62 5.15 -7.61 -13.53
CA LEU A 62 6.15 -6.60 -13.25
C LEU A 62 7.47 -7.28 -12.87
N GLU A 63 8.57 -6.85 -13.48
CA GLU A 63 9.92 -7.26 -13.09
C GLU A 63 10.32 -6.62 -11.75
N SER A 64 11.19 -7.29 -11.01
CA SER A 64 11.63 -6.81 -9.68
C SER A 64 12.32 -5.45 -9.70
N GLU A 65 13.02 -5.11 -10.78
CA GLU A 65 13.69 -3.82 -10.92
C GLU A 65 12.70 -2.66 -10.91
N TYR A 66 11.62 -2.77 -11.69
CA TYR A 66 10.57 -1.76 -11.73
C TYR A 66 9.76 -1.73 -10.44
N TYR A 67 9.54 -2.89 -9.82
CA TYR A 67 8.88 -2.99 -8.52
C TYR A 67 9.67 -2.25 -7.42
N LEU A 68 10.98 -2.53 -7.30
CA LEU A 68 11.84 -1.87 -6.32
C LEU A 68 12.00 -0.38 -6.61
N LYS A 69 12.09 -0.01 -7.90
CA LYS A 69 12.09 1.40 -8.29
C LYS A 69 10.82 2.13 -7.84
N ALA A 70 9.65 1.51 -7.99
CA ALA A 70 8.40 2.13 -7.52
C ALA A 70 8.37 2.35 -6.00
N ILE A 71 8.93 1.41 -5.22
CA ILE A 71 9.05 1.58 -3.76
C ILE A 71 10.03 2.71 -3.42
N ALA A 72 11.16 2.79 -4.13
CA ALA A 72 12.13 3.87 -3.96
C ALA A 72 11.53 5.23 -4.33
N ASP A 73 10.79 5.31 -5.44
CA ASP A 73 10.11 6.53 -5.88
C ASP A 73 9.07 6.98 -4.83
N LEU A 74 8.29 6.06 -4.24
CA LEU A 74 7.40 6.39 -3.12
C LEU A 74 8.16 6.91 -1.89
N ALA A 75 9.34 6.36 -1.60
CA ALA A 75 10.17 6.81 -0.49
C ALA A 75 10.76 8.22 -0.68
N LEU A 76 10.87 8.68 -1.93
CA LEU A 76 11.33 10.04 -2.26
C LEU A 76 10.23 11.10 -2.10
N ILE A 77 8.95 10.68 -2.09
CA ILE A 77 7.84 11.61 -1.90
C ILE A 77 7.84 12.13 -0.45
N ALA A 78 8.03 13.43 -0.29
CA ALA A 78 8.05 14.06 1.03
C ALA A 78 6.68 13.97 1.73
N ASN A 79 6.69 13.61 3.01
CA ASN A 79 5.51 13.57 3.90
C ASN A 79 4.41 12.58 3.49
N ILE A 80 4.74 11.52 2.75
CA ILE A 80 3.80 10.43 2.53
C ILE A 80 3.54 9.67 3.84
N GLY A 81 2.28 9.63 4.27
CA GLY A 81 1.87 8.91 5.46
C GLY A 81 1.18 7.58 5.14
N PHE A 82 0.96 6.77 6.19
CA PHE A 82 0.20 5.52 6.04
C PHE A 82 -1.26 5.76 5.62
N LEU A 83 -1.87 6.87 6.05
CA LEU A 83 -3.22 7.24 5.63
C LEU A 83 -3.31 7.51 4.13
N ASP A 84 -2.28 8.16 3.55
CA ASP A 84 -2.20 8.40 2.11
C ASP A 84 -2.07 7.07 1.37
N VAL A 85 -1.20 6.16 1.83
CA VAL A 85 -1.05 4.81 1.28
C VAL A 85 -2.38 4.04 1.34
N GLN A 86 -3.09 4.10 2.46
CA GLN A 86 -4.38 3.45 2.63
C GLN A 86 -5.47 4.06 1.72
N PHE A 87 -5.39 5.35 1.40
CA PHE A 87 -6.37 6.01 0.55
C PHE A 87 -6.09 5.78 -0.94
N PHE A 88 -4.85 5.96 -1.36
CA PHE A 88 -4.45 5.90 -2.76
C PHE A 88 -4.06 4.48 -3.17
N LEU A 89 -3.10 3.85 -2.51
CA LEU A 89 -2.53 2.56 -2.96
C LEU A 89 -3.39 1.35 -2.59
N PHE A 90 -4.23 1.43 -1.54
CA PHE A 90 -5.18 0.35 -1.21
C PHE A 90 -6.56 0.54 -1.87
N SER A 91 -6.65 1.36 -2.92
CA SER A 91 -7.88 1.48 -3.69
C SER A 91 -8.23 0.18 -4.43
N ARG A 92 -9.53 -0.10 -4.55
CA ARG A 92 -10.02 -1.22 -5.37
C ARG A 92 -9.84 -0.97 -6.87
N ASN A 93 -9.65 0.29 -7.26
CA ASN A 93 -9.48 0.64 -8.66
C ASN A 93 -8.11 0.24 -9.20
N HIS A 94 -7.12 0.05 -8.33
CA HIS A 94 -5.78 -0.37 -8.73
C HIS A 94 -5.66 -1.88 -8.83
N GLY A 95 -4.64 -2.35 -9.55
CA GLY A 95 -4.30 -3.78 -9.62
C GLY A 95 -3.70 -4.32 -8.31
N ALA A 96 -3.70 -5.65 -8.15
CA ALA A 96 -3.13 -6.29 -6.96
C ALA A 96 -1.62 -5.98 -6.76
N ILE A 97 -0.89 -5.71 -7.85
CA ILE A 97 0.53 -5.32 -7.81
C ILE A 97 0.71 -3.93 -7.17
N ILE A 98 -0.14 -2.96 -7.49
CA ILE A 98 -0.11 -1.63 -6.87
C ILE A 98 -0.41 -1.74 -5.37
N ASN A 99 -1.42 -2.53 -5.02
CA ASN A 99 -1.77 -2.77 -3.63
C ASN A 99 -0.63 -3.48 -2.87
N LEU A 100 0.09 -4.38 -3.54
CA LEU A 100 1.30 -5.01 -2.99
C LEU A 100 2.42 -3.99 -2.78
N ILE A 101 2.64 -3.05 -3.71
CA ILE A 101 3.61 -1.96 -3.54
C ILE A 101 3.25 -1.13 -2.30
N GLY A 102 1.99 -0.75 -2.14
CA GLY A 102 1.53 -0.02 -0.96
C GLY A 102 1.71 -0.80 0.35
N LEU A 103 1.45 -2.10 0.34
CA LEU A 103 1.64 -3.00 1.49
C LEU A 103 3.12 -3.03 1.87
N HIS A 104 3.96 -3.27 0.88
CA HIS A 104 5.38 -3.40 1.08
C HIS A 104 6.01 -2.08 1.56
N TYR A 105 5.65 -0.96 0.92
CA TYR A 105 6.09 0.37 1.34
C TYR A 105 5.67 0.68 2.78
N SER A 106 4.44 0.32 3.17
CA SER A 106 3.96 0.54 4.55
C SER A 106 4.80 -0.19 5.59
N ILE A 107 5.17 -1.44 5.32
CA ILE A 107 5.93 -2.27 6.25
C ILE A 107 7.42 -1.90 6.24
N ALA A 108 8.02 -1.78 5.05
CA ALA A 108 9.47 -1.61 4.90
C ALA A 108 9.93 -0.16 5.07
N SER A 109 9.17 0.81 4.56
CA SER A 109 9.58 2.23 4.56
C SER A 109 8.92 3.02 5.69
N LEU A 110 7.60 2.85 5.89
CA LEU A 110 6.87 3.55 6.95
C LEU A 110 6.92 2.83 8.31
N HIS A 111 7.47 1.61 8.37
CA HIS A 111 7.61 0.82 9.60
C HIS A 111 6.27 0.58 10.33
N VAL A 112 5.18 0.51 9.56
CA VAL A 112 3.85 0.23 10.10
C VAL A 112 3.76 -1.25 10.46
N PRO A 113 3.27 -1.60 11.66
CA PRO A 113 3.15 -3.00 12.05
C PRO A 113 2.23 -3.77 11.09
N PRO A 114 2.58 -4.99 10.68
CA PRO A 114 1.80 -5.79 9.71
C PRO A 114 0.33 -5.97 10.12
N THR A 115 0.03 -5.99 11.41
CA THR A 115 -1.33 -6.09 11.95
C THR A 115 -2.21 -4.89 11.57
N GLU A 116 -1.65 -3.68 11.58
CA GLU A 116 -2.39 -2.47 11.18
C GLU A 116 -2.54 -2.39 9.66
N VAL A 117 -1.51 -2.80 8.92
CA VAL A 117 -1.60 -2.94 7.46
C VAL A 117 -2.68 -3.95 7.07
N SER A 118 -2.77 -5.08 7.78
CA SER A 118 -3.81 -6.09 7.56
C SER A 118 -5.22 -5.53 7.76
N LYS A 119 -5.45 -4.77 8.85
CA LYS A 119 -6.72 -4.07 9.09
C LYS A 119 -7.05 -3.08 7.97
N ALA A 120 -6.08 -2.31 7.51
CA ALA A 120 -6.28 -1.36 6.42
C ALA A 120 -6.67 -2.04 5.10
N LEU A 121 -6.02 -3.17 4.77
CA LEU A 121 -6.35 -3.99 3.60
C LEU A 121 -7.76 -4.59 3.70
N GLN A 122 -8.17 -5.04 4.90
CA GLN A 122 -9.52 -5.54 5.16
C GLN A 122 -10.57 -4.43 5.04
N ALA A 123 -10.33 -3.26 5.63
CA ALA A 123 -11.22 -2.10 5.54
C ALA A 123 -11.44 -1.66 4.09
N ARG A 124 -10.41 -1.75 3.25
CA ARG A 124 -10.49 -1.46 1.82
C ARG A 124 -11.00 -2.63 0.97
N GLN A 125 -11.23 -3.82 1.56
CA GLN A 125 -11.61 -5.07 0.90
C GLN A 125 -10.67 -5.48 -0.23
N VAL A 126 -9.36 -5.26 -0.03
CA VAL A 126 -8.31 -5.69 -0.97
C VAL A 126 -7.46 -6.82 -0.40
N ALA A 127 -7.66 -7.21 0.86
CA ALA A 127 -6.93 -8.27 1.55
C ALA A 127 -6.91 -9.61 0.79
N GLY A 128 -8.02 -9.99 0.17
CA GLY A 128 -8.15 -11.25 -0.57
C GLY A 128 -7.49 -11.27 -1.95
N ARG A 129 -6.96 -10.13 -2.43
CA ARG A 129 -6.28 -10.08 -3.73
C ARG A 129 -5.01 -10.91 -3.69
N LYS A 130 -4.77 -11.65 -4.77
CA LYS A 130 -3.64 -12.56 -4.87
C LYS A 130 -2.63 -12.07 -5.89
N VAL A 131 -1.37 -12.33 -5.58
CA VAL A 131 -0.24 -12.04 -6.45
C VAL A 131 0.61 -13.30 -6.54
N CYS A 132 1.15 -13.58 -7.71
CA CYS A 132 2.09 -14.66 -7.92
C CYS A 132 3.50 -14.09 -7.98
N VAL A 133 4.36 -14.59 -7.11
CA VAL A 133 5.79 -14.28 -7.11
C VAL A 133 6.49 -15.43 -7.81
N ASN A 134 7.02 -15.15 -9.00
CA ASN A 134 7.76 -16.11 -9.80
C ASN A 134 9.26 -15.85 -9.61
N LEU A 135 9.97 -16.87 -9.13
CA LEU A 135 11.40 -16.88 -8.95
C LEU A 135 12.01 -17.85 -9.96
N LEU A 136 12.79 -17.30 -10.89
CA LEU A 136 13.57 -18.10 -11.81
C LEU A 136 15.02 -18.09 -11.34
N LYS A 137 15.55 -19.26 -11.00
CA LYS A 137 16.96 -19.47 -10.70
C LYS A 137 17.63 -20.10 -11.91
N LEU A 138 18.48 -19.32 -12.57
CA LEU A 138 19.25 -19.76 -13.73
C LEU A 138 20.20 -20.90 -13.35
N GLY A 139 20.33 -21.85 -14.27
CA GLY A 139 21.26 -22.94 -14.19
C GLY A 139 22.71 -22.45 -14.07
N ARG A 140 23.46 -23.06 -13.16
CA ARG A 140 24.90 -22.81 -13.00
C ARG A 140 25.69 -23.89 -13.74
N TRP A 141 26.88 -23.55 -14.21
CA TRP A 141 27.82 -24.55 -14.70
C TRP A 141 28.43 -25.30 -13.53
N PHE A 142 28.36 -26.62 -13.58
CA PHE A 142 28.91 -27.51 -12.55
C PHE A 142 29.57 -28.71 -13.23
N TYR A 143 30.87 -28.91 -13.00
CA TYR A 143 31.69 -29.96 -13.62
C TYR A 143 31.49 -30.12 -15.15
N GLY A 144 31.43 -29.01 -15.88
CA GLY A 144 31.29 -29.03 -17.35
C GLY A 144 29.86 -29.27 -17.86
N PHE A 145 28.87 -29.41 -16.97
CA PHE A 145 27.46 -29.49 -17.33
C PHE A 145 26.72 -28.22 -16.89
N ARG A 146 25.79 -27.73 -17.72
CA ARG A 146 24.86 -26.68 -17.32
C ARG A 146 23.69 -27.32 -16.58
N LEU A 147 23.54 -27.02 -15.29
CA LEU A 147 22.35 -27.40 -14.53
C LEU A 147 21.09 -26.76 -15.16
N PRO A 148 19.91 -27.40 -15.08
CA PRO A 148 18.68 -26.81 -15.58
C PRO A 148 18.29 -25.57 -14.76
N ASP A 149 17.54 -24.67 -15.39
CA ASP A 149 16.95 -23.53 -14.68
C ASP A 149 15.84 -24.05 -13.75
N GLU A 150 15.82 -23.59 -12.51
CA GLU A 150 14.79 -23.91 -11.51
C GLU A 150 13.75 -22.79 -11.50
N HIS A 151 12.46 -23.14 -11.62
CA HIS A 151 11.36 -22.18 -11.56
C HIS A 151 10.47 -22.48 -10.36
N GLU A 152 10.31 -21.50 -9.48
CA GLU A 152 9.44 -21.56 -8.32
C GLU A 152 8.37 -20.46 -8.42
N SER A 153 7.09 -20.82 -8.35
CA SER A 153 5.99 -19.86 -8.34
C SER A 153 5.23 -19.99 -7.04
N ARG A 154 5.08 -18.87 -6.33
CA ARG A 154 4.33 -18.80 -5.08
C ARG A 154 3.14 -17.85 -5.26
N LYS A 155 1.92 -18.39 -5.19
CA LYS A 155 0.67 -17.61 -5.16
C LYS A 155 0.36 -17.27 -3.72
N ILE A 156 0.27 -15.98 -3.39
CA ILE A 156 0.02 -15.51 -2.02
C ILE A 156 -1.04 -14.39 -2.02
N SER A 157 -1.89 -14.35 -0.99
CA SER A 157 -2.82 -13.22 -0.78
C SER A 157 -2.15 -12.04 -0.06
N LEU A 158 -2.69 -10.83 -0.25
CA LEU A 158 -2.22 -9.65 0.49
C LEU A 158 -2.38 -9.82 2.01
N SER A 159 -3.41 -10.54 2.47
CA SER A 159 -3.55 -10.88 3.89
C SER A 159 -2.48 -11.85 4.39
N GLU A 160 -2.13 -12.88 3.61
CA GLU A 160 -1.07 -13.83 3.97
C GLU A 160 0.30 -13.15 4.06
N LEU A 161 0.55 -12.14 3.22
CA LEU A 161 1.78 -11.33 3.29
C LEU A 161 1.96 -10.56 4.60
N THR A 162 0.88 -10.32 5.35
CA THR A 162 0.95 -9.67 6.67
C THR A 162 1.24 -10.66 7.81
N MET A 163 1.25 -11.96 7.53
CA MET A 163 1.56 -13.03 8.48
C MET A 163 3.05 -13.41 8.46
N SER A 164 3.47 -14.26 9.40
CA SER A 164 4.87 -14.71 9.53
C SER A 164 5.43 -15.37 8.26
N GLU A 165 4.65 -16.20 7.58
CA GLU A 165 5.02 -16.84 6.30
C GLU A 165 5.26 -15.81 5.18
N GLY A 166 4.51 -14.70 5.23
CA GLY A 166 4.65 -13.59 4.30
C GLY A 166 5.94 -12.79 4.45
N ALA A 167 6.55 -12.81 5.64
CA ALA A 167 7.78 -12.07 5.92
C ALA A 167 8.96 -12.55 5.07
N GLU A 168 9.04 -13.86 4.79
CA GLU A 168 10.07 -14.41 3.90
C GLU A 168 9.90 -13.91 2.47
N ILE A 169 8.66 -13.85 1.97
CA ILE A 169 8.37 -13.37 0.61
C ILE A 169 8.65 -11.87 0.51
N LEU A 170 8.27 -11.08 1.52
CA LEU A 170 8.61 -9.66 1.59
C LEU A 170 10.12 -9.45 1.65
N ALA A 171 10.87 -10.31 2.37
CA ALA A 171 12.32 -10.26 2.39
C ALA A 171 12.92 -10.55 1.00
N ILE A 172 12.40 -11.53 0.26
CA ILE A 172 12.79 -11.83 -1.12
C ILE A 172 12.48 -10.62 -2.03
N LEU A 173 11.29 -10.04 -1.91
CA LEU A 173 10.87 -8.87 -2.69
C LEU A 173 11.75 -7.65 -2.41
N ASN A 174 12.10 -7.40 -1.13
CA ASN A 174 13.01 -6.34 -0.71
C ASN A 174 14.41 -6.49 -1.29
N ARG A 175 14.92 -7.73 -1.27
CA ARG A 175 16.25 -8.05 -1.79
C ARG A 175 16.31 -7.97 -3.31
N GLY A 176 15.19 -8.24 -3.99
CA GLY A 176 15.10 -8.31 -5.43
C GLY A 176 15.91 -9.47 -6.02
N ALA A 177 16.49 -9.24 -7.19
CA ALA A 177 17.38 -10.18 -7.86
C ALA A 177 18.75 -10.23 -7.14
N VAL A 178 18.90 -11.16 -6.19
CA VAL A 178 20.18 -11.34 -5.48
C VAL A 178 21.08 -12.26 -6.31
N HIS A 179 22.07 -11.66 -6.97
CA HIS A 179 23.05 -12.28 -7.88
C HIS A 179 22.46 -12.62 -9.26
N GLU A 180 23.33 -12.61 -10.29
CA GLU A 180 23.08 -12.77 -11.74
C GLU A 180 22.25 -14.00 -12.17
N VAL A 181 21.80 -14.78 -11.19
CA VAL A 181 21.16 -16.08 -11.34
C VAL A 181 19.66 -16.03 -10.97
N PHE A 182 19.12 -14.97 -10.35
CA PHE A 182 17.71 -14.93 -9.95
C PHE A 182 16.90 -13.85 -10.66
N ARG A 183 15.82 -14.22 -11.35
CA ARG A 183 14.85 -13.27 -11.93
C ARG A 183 13.53 -13.37 -11.16
N LEU A 184 13.13 -12.25 -10.56
CA LEU A 184 11.92 -12.15 -9.75
C LEU A 184 10.86 -11.37 -10.53
N ARG A 185 9.73 -12.03 -10.80
CA ARG A 185 8.61 -11.46 -11.57
C ARG A 185 7.31 -11.61 -10.80
N ILE A 186 6.63 -10.49 -10.62
CA ILE A 186 5.38 -10.39 -9.90
C ILE A 186 4.25 -10.39 -10.92
N SER A 187 3.33 -11.35 -10.89
CA SER A 187 2.19 -11.38 -11.80
C SER A 187 0.86 -11.31 -11.06
N LEU A 188 -0.14 -10.72 -11.70
CA LEU A 188 -1.52 -10.77 -11.22
C LEU A 188 -1.97 -12.22 -11.19
N ALA A 189 -2.55 -12.64 -10.06
CA ALA A 189 -3.05 -13.99 -9.90
C ALA A 189 -4.50 -14.16 -10.41
N ASP A 190 -5.13 -13.07 -10.83
CA ASP A 190 -6.40 -13.07 -11.57
C ASP A 190 -6.11 -13.26 -13.06
N ILE A 191 -6.01 -14.52 -13.46
CA ILE A 191 -6.43 -14.98 -14.78
C ILE A 191 -7.46 -16.09 -14.54
N ASP A 192 -8.48 -15.80 -13.75
CA ASP A 192 -9.69 -16.62 -13.73
C ASP A 192 -10.72 -15.86 -14.58
N LYS A 193 -10.80 -16.29 -15.84
CA LYS A 193 -11.84 -15.92 -16.79
C LYS A 193 -13.14 -16.62 -16.45
#